data_AF-A0A8K0R1Z7-F1
#
_entry.id   AF-A0A8K0R1Z7-F1
#
_cell.length_a   1.000
_cell.length_b   1.000
_cell.length_c   1.000
_cell.angle_alpha   90.00
_cell.angle_beta   90.00
_cell.angle_gamma   90.00
#
_symmetry.space_group_name_H-M   'P 1'
#
loop_
_entity.id
_entity.type
_entity.pdbx_description
1 polymer ?
#
loop_
_entity_poly.entity_id
_entity_poly.type
_entity_poly.pdbx_seq_one_letter_code
_entity_poly.pdbx_strand_id
1 'polypeptide(L)'
;MNTKRTSIIPTIFSNPETITTILKELDEQADAVLANVCILHDKTKKYAITTDEDVRSNYAIVLREHGEALETDLRIIRLNAELLTDDRLEAWVNDTTNDMGCEARAKTLDDLMSKLWRLEIATSKLKDELVGDEDALL
;
A
#
# COMPACT_ATOMS: atom_id res chain seq x y z
N MET A 1 -33.83 -13.92 26.35
CA MET A 1 -32.46 -14.31 26.72
C MET A 1 -31.52 -13.79 25.64
N ASN A 2 -30.73 -12.75 25.93
CA ASN A 2 -29.78 -12.17 24.98
C ASN A 2 -28.54 -13.05 24.88
N THR A 3 -28.37 -13.73 23.75
CA THR A 3 -27.09 -14.36 23.37
C THR A 3 -26.10 -13.25 23.00
N LYS A 4 -25.22 -12.89 23.94
CA LYS A 4 -23.97 -12.17 23.65
C LYS A 4 -23.17 -13.03 22.66
N ARG A 5 -23.08 -12.59 21.41
CA ARG A 5 -22.04 -13.08 20.49
C ARG A 5 -20.72 -12.51 20.98
N THR A 6 -19.92 -13.32 21.65
CA THR A 6 -18.50 -13.04 21.83
C THR A 6 -17.88 -12.95 20.44
N SER A 7 -17.55 -11.74 20.01
CA SER A 7 -16.69 -11.50 18.87
C SER A 7 -15.33 -12.10 19.22
N ILE A 8 -15.05 -13.30 18.70
CA ILE A 8 -13.73 -13.92 18.83
C ILE A 8 -12.88 -13.25 17.75
N ILE A 9 -12.41 -12.04 18.05
CA ILE A 9 -11.25 -11.49 17.34
C ILE A 9 -10.11 -12.48 17.65
N PRO A 10 -9.44 -13.06 16.64
CA PRO A 10 -8.39 -14.04 16.90
C PRO A 10 -7.33 -13.45 17.83
N THR A 11 -7.13 -14.07 18.99
CA THR A 11 -6.19 -13.65 20.05
C THR A 11 -4.72 -13.61 19.62
N ILE A 12 -4.44 -14.10 18.41
CA ILE A 12 -3.11 -14.15 17.77
C ILE A 12 -2.59 -12.74 17.43
N PHE A 13 -3.48 -11.75 17.36
CA PHE A 13 -3.15 -10.37 16.98
C PHE A 13 -2.96 -9.42 18.18
N SER A 14 -3.02 -9.93 19.41
CA SER A 14 -2.86 -9.12 20.64
C SER A 14 -1.40 -8.95 21.09
N ASN A 15 -0.42 -9.52 20.38
CA ASN A 15 1.00 -9.42 20.72
C ASN A 15 1.64 -8.18 20.05
N PRO A 16 2.32 -7.28 20.81
CA PRO A 16 3.08 -6.14 20.28
C PRO A 16 4.07 -6.51 19.16
N GLU A 17 4.69 -7.70 19.24
CA GLU A 17 5.60 -8.19 18.20
C GLU A 17 4.88 -8.40 16.86
N THR A 18 3.63 -8.85 16.90
CA THR A 18 2.79 -9.04 15.70
C THR A 18 2.45 -7.70 15.06
N ILE A 19 2.16 -6.67 15.85
CA ILE A 19 1.92 -5.31 15.31
C ILE A 19 3.19 -4.77 14.65
N THR A 20 4.36 -4.94 15.29
CA THR A 20 5.63 -4.53 14.70
C THR A 20 5.94 -5.26 13.39
N THR A 21 5.65 -6.57 13.29
CA THR A 21 5.79 -7.31 12.03
C THR A 21 4.87 -6.75 10.95
N ILE A 22 3.58 -6.52 11.25
CA ILE A 22 2.60 -6.00 10.28
C ILE A 22 3.00 -4.59 9.81
N LEU A 23 3.42 -3.71 10.73
CA LEU A 23 3.87 -2.36 10.39
C LEU A 23 5.10 -2.38 9.46
N LYS A 24 6.06 -3.27 9.74
CA LYS A 24 7.24 -3.45 8.90
C LYS A 24 6.86 -3.99 7.52
N GLU A 25 5.99 -4.99 7.46
CA GLU A 25 5.54 -5.57 6.21
C GLU A 25 4.78 -4.54 5.36
N LEU A 26 3.92 -3.73 5.96
CA LEU A 26 3.26 -2.60 5.29
C LEU A 26 4.27 -1.58 4.75
N ASP A 27 5.32 -1.29 5.52
CA ASP A 27 6.36 -0.34 5.12
C ASP A 27 7.14 -0.82 3.88
N GLU A 28 7.54 -2.09 3.88
CA GLU A 28 8.24 -2.76 2.76
C GLU A 28 7.35 -2.90 1.53
N GLN A 29 6.08 -3.29 1.71
CA GLN A 29 5.10 -3.37 0.63
C GLN A 29 4.84 -1.99 0.01
N ALA A 30 4.64 -0.95 0.83
CA ALA A 30 4.41 0.39 0.34
C ALA A 30 5.61 0.93 -0.46
N ASP A 31 6.86 0.63 -0.05
CA ASP A 31 8.05 0.99 -0.83
C ASP A 31 8.13 0.26 -2.18
N ALA A 32 7.84 -1.03 -2.20
CA ALA A 32 7.83 -1.82 -3.44
C ALA A 32 6.78 -1.29 -4.42
N VAL A 33 5.57 -0.99 -3.93
CA VAL A 33 4.48 -0.45 -4.75
C VAL A 33 4.82 0.96 -5.25
N LEU A 34 5.40 1.83 -4.42
CA LEU A 34 5.86 3.16 -4.86
C LEU A 34 6.94 3.07 -5.96
N ALA A 35 7.88 2.14 -5.85
CA ALA A 35 8.87 1.91 -6.89
C ALA A 35 8.24 1.43 -8.20
N ASN A 36 7.27 0.51 -8.12
CA ASN A 36 6.52 0.03 -9.28
C ASN A 36 5.70 1.14 -9.95
N VAL A 37 5.07 2.03 -9.17
CA VAL A 37 4.35 3.20 -9.72
C VAL A 37 5.29 4.11 -10.51
N CYS A 38 6.50 4.37 -10.01
CA CYS A 38 7.50 5.17 -10.73
C CYS A 38 7.89 4.52 -12.08
N ILE A 39 8.12 3.21 -12.08
CA ILE A 39 8.41 2.46 -13.31
C ILE A 39 7.24 2.58 -14.30
N LEU A 40 6.01 2.34 -13.84
CA LEU A 40 4.82 2.40 -14.66
C LEU A 40 4.61 3.79 -15.27
N HIS A 41 4.73 4.85 -14.47
CA HIS A 41 4.64 6.23 -14.96
C HIS A 41 5.71 6.54 -16.04
N ASP A 42 6.95 6.06 -15.88
CA ASP A 42 7.98 6.20 -16.90
C ASP A 42 7.64 5.42 -18.19
N LYS A 43 6.99 4.26 -18.06
CA LYS A 43 6.52 3.46 -19.20
C LYS A 43 5.33 4.09 -19.89
N THR A 44 4.38 4.67 -19.17
CA THR A 44 3.23 5.42 -19.71
C THR A 44 3.71 6.60 -20.55
N LYS A 45 4.68 7.36 -20.04
CA LYS A 45 5.29 8.46 -20.81
C LYS A 45 5.96 7.99 -22.10
N LYS A 46 6.66 6.86 -22.05
CA LYS A 46 7.31 6.27 -23.23
C LYS A 46 6.27 5.75 -24.23
N TYR A 47 5.22 5.11 -23.76
CA TYR A 47 4.10 4.66 -24.59
C TYR A 47 3.50 5.83 -25.38
N ALA A 48 3.15 6.93 -24.71
CA ALA A 48 2.49 8.08 -25.32
C ALA A 48 3.30 8.78 -26.43
N ILE A 49 4.63 8.69 -26.40
CA ILE A 49 5.52 9.34 -27.38
C ILE A 49 6.09 8.37 -28.43
N THR A 50 5.89 7.07 -28.26
CA THR A 50 6.45 6.06 -29.15
C THR A 50 5.55 5.88 -30.37
N THR A 51 6.12 6.09 -31.56
CA THR A 51 5.41 5.93 -32.84
C THR A 51 5.60 4.57 -33.48
N ASP A 52 6.61 3.81 -33.03
CA ASP A 52 6.86 2.44 -33.48
C ASP A 52 5.84 1.50 -32.84
N GLU A 53 5.04 0.82 -33.67
CA GLU A 53 3.91 0.00 -33.21
C GLU A 53 4.35 -1.22 -32.41
N ASP A 54 5.45 -1.88 -32.78
CA ASP A 54 5.96 -3.06 -32.07
C ASP A 54 6.50 -2.66 -30.68
N VAL A 55 7.21 -1.54 -30.61
CA VAL A 55 7.71 -0.99 -29.33
C VAL A 55 6.55 -0.48 -28.47
N ARG A 56 5.55 0.17 -29.07
CA ARG A 56 4.34 0.65 -28.37
C ARG A 56 3.52 -0.53 -27.81
N SER A 57 3.36 -1.61 -28.56
CA SER A 57 2.71 -2.84 -28.09
C SER A 57 3.43 -3.48 -26.90
N ASN A 58 4.76 -3.53 -26.92
CA ASN A 58 5.55 -4.01 -25.76
C ASN A 58 5.33 -3.14 -24.52
N TYR A 59 5.23 -1.83 -24.67
CA TYR A 59 4.88 -0.95 -23.54
C TYR A 59 3.47 -1.21 -23.02
N ALA A 60 2.47 -1.42 -23.90
CA ALA A 60 1.11 -1.76 -23.47
C ALA A 60 1.05 -3.05 -22.65
N ILE A 61 1.77 -4.10 -23.08
CA ILE A 61 1.86 -5.37 -22.33
C ILE A 61 2.42 -5.13 -20.92
N VAL A 62 3.54 -4.40 -20.82
CA VAL A 62 4.17 -4.06 -19.53
C VAL A 62 3.22 -3.25 -18.66
N LEU A 63 2.54 -2.25 -19.22
CA LEU A 63 1.59 -1.42 -18.47
C LEU A 63 0.42 -2.24 -17.92
N ARG A 64 -0.13 -3.17 -18.71
CA ARG A 64 -1.23 -4.05 -18.29
C ARG A 64 -0.79 -5.02 -17.19
N GLU A 65 0.27 -5.79 -17.41
CA GLU A 65 0.73 -6.81 -16.46
C GLU A 65 1.14 -6.19 -15.12
N HIS A 66 1.89 -5.10 -15.16
CA HIS A 66 2.31 -4.42 -13.93
C HIS A 66 1.16 -3.61 -13.30
N GLY A 67 0.18 -3.14 -14.07
CA GLY A 67 -1.02 -2.49 -13.55
C GLY A 67 -1.91 -3.44 -12.73
N GLU A 68 -2.13 -4.65 -13.22
CA GLU A 68 -2.88 -5.70 -12.49
C GLU A 68 -2.14 -6.15 -11.21
N ALA A 69 -0.82 -6.33 -11.31
CA ALA A 69 0.02 -6.64 -10.14
C ALA A 69 -0.05 -5.52 -9.10
N LEU A 70 0.03 -4.26 -9.53
CA LEU A 70 -0.08 -3.10 -8.66
C LEU A 70 -1.44 -3.04 -7.94
N GLU A 71 -2.55 -3.32 -8.62
CA GLU A 71 -3.88 -3.36 -7.98
C GLU A 71 -3.95 -4.45 -6.91
N THR A 72 -3.35 -5.61 -7.19
CA THR A 72 -3.28 -6.73 -6.24
C THR A 72 -2.48 -6.34 -5.00
N ASP A 73 -1.29 -5.76 -5.18
CA ASP A 73 -0.44 -5.31 -4.08
C ASP A 73 -1.14 -4.25 -3.22
N LEU A 74 -1.84 -3.30 -3.85
CA LEU A 74 -2.63 -2.29 -3.14
C LEU A 74 -3.79 -2.89 -2.34
N ARG A 75 -4.44 -3.93 -2.87
CA ARG A 75 -5.47 -4.66 -2.13
C ARG A 75 -4.89 -5.34 -0.90
N ILE A 76 -3.70 -5.94 -1.01
CA ILE A 76 -3.00 -6.57 0.12
C ILE A 76 -2.65 -5.53 1.17
N ILE A 77 -2.07 -4.39 0.79
CA ILE A 77 -1.74 -3.29 1.70
C ILE A 77 -2.99 -2.82 2.45
N ARG A 78 -4.12 -2.63 1.76
CA ARG A 78 -5.39 -2.24 2.39
C ARG A 78 -5.88 -3.26 3.40
N LEU A 79 -5.88 -4.54 3.04
CA LEU A 79 -6.29 -5.62 3.95
C LEU A 79 -5.39 -5.68 5.19
N ASN A 80 -4.09 -5.52 5.02
CA ASN A 80 -3.14 -5.50 6.14
C ASN A 80 -3.33 -4.25 7.02
N ALA A 81 -3.63 -3.10 6.43
CA ALA A 81 -3.94 -1.87 7.16
C ALA A 81 -5.25 -1.98 7.96
N GLU A 82 -6.28 -2.67 7.44
CA GLU A 82 -7.54 -2.92 8.16
C GLU A 82 -7.35 -3.74 9.45
N LEU A 83 -6.26 -4.53 9.53
CA LEU A 83 -5.91 -5.25 10.75
C LEU A 83 -5.34 -4.34 11.85
N LEU A 84 -5.03 -3.07 11.55
CA LEU A 84 -4.43 -2.11 12.47
C LEU A 84 -5.45 -1.02 12.85
N THR A 85 -6.32 -1.35 13.81
CA THR A 85 -7.28 -0.37 14.35
C THR A 85 -6.58 0.70 15.19
N ASP A 86 -7.11 1.92 15.21
CA ASP A 86 -6.57 3.04 16.01
C ASP A 86 -6.30 2.66 17.47
N ASP A 87 -7.26 2.00 18.14
CA ASP A 87 -7.11 1.53 19.53
C ASP A 87 -5.90 0.59 19.73
N ARG A 88 -5.56 -0.21 18.71
CA ARG A 88 -4.44 -1.16 18.77
C ARG A 88 -3.11 -0.48 18.51
N LEU A 89 -3.10 0.51 17.62
CA LEU A 89 -1.93 1.34 17.36
C LEU A 89 -1.61 2.23 18.57
N GLU A 90 -2.63 2.82 19.20
CA GLU A 90 -2.48 3.59 20.44
C GLU A 90 -1.95 2.70 21.58
N ALA A 91 -2.54 1.51 21.77
CA ALA A 91 -2.03 0.55 22.75
C ALA A 91 -0.58 0.16 22.47
N TRP A 92 -0.21 -0.06 21.21
CA TRP A 92 1.16 -0.38 20.82
C TRP A 92 2.13 0.78 21.06
N VAL A 93 1.76 2.03 20.77
CA VAL A 93 2.59 3.20 21.08
C VAL A 93 2.84 3.29 22.59
N ASN A 94 1.81 3.06 23.40
CA ASN A 94 1.86 3.22 24.85
C ASN A 94 2.40 2.00 25.63
N ASP A 95 2.62 0.87 24.96
CA ASP A 95 3.16 -0.37 25.56
C ASP A 95 4.65 -0.28 25.93
N THR A 96 5.33 0.81 25.57
CA THR A 96 6.71 1.09 25.99
C THR A 96 6.75 1.82 27.33
N THR A 97 7.69 1.44 28.18
CA THR A 97 7.82 1.99 29.54
C THR A 97 8.53 3.34 29.61
N ASN A 98 8.97 3.91 28.48
CA ASN A 98 9.63 5.21 28.44
C ASN A 98 9.15 6.10 27.30
N ASP A 99 9.22 7.41 27.52
CA ASP A 99 8.73 8.44 26.59
C ASP A 99 9.45 8.41 25.24
N MET A 100 10.75 8.11 25.25
CA MET A 100 11.56 8.01 24.01
C MET A 100 11.07 6.87 23.10
N GLY A 101 10.66 5.75 23.68
CA GLY A 101 10.09 4.62 22.97
C GLY A 101 8.71 4.95 22.41
N CYS A 102 7.88 5.67 23.17
CA CYS A 102 6.58 6.16 22.71
C CYS A 102 6.76 7.11 21.51
N GLU A 103 7.67 8.08 21.61
CA GLU A 103 7.99 9.02 20.52
C GLU A 103 8.50 8.30 19.27
N ALA A 104 9.40 7.32 19.43
CA ALA A 104 9.92 6.53 18.31
C ALA A 104 8.81 5.74 17.61
N ARG A 105 7.92 5.08 18.38
CA ARG A 105 6.76 4.34 17.85
C ARG A 105 5.76 5.26 17.15
N ALA A 106 5.46 6.42 17.75
CA ALA A 106 4.59 7.43 17.14
C ALA A 106 5.16 7.94 15.81
N LYS A 107 6.47 8.19 15.75
CA LYS A 107 7.16 8.57 14.51
C LYS A 107 7.05 7.50 13.43
N THR A 108 7.23 6.22 13.78
CA THR A 108 7.04 5.12 12.82
C THR A 108 5.63 5.12 12.21
N LEU A 109 4.59 5.38 13.01
CA LEU A 109 3.23 5.46 12.49
C LEU A 109 3.04 6.66 11.56
N ASP A 110 3.58 7.83 11.92
CA ASP A 110 3.49 9.05 11.12
C ASP A 110 4.22 8.89 9.77
N ASP A 111 5.42 8.31 9.79
CA ASP A 111 6.20 8.00 8.59
C ASP A 111 5.44 7.02 7.67
N LEU A 112 4.86 5.96 8.23
CA LEU A 112 4.09 4.97 7.46
C LEU A 112 2.79 5.57 6.89
N MET A 113 2.05 6.37 7.67
CA MET A 113 0.85 7.07 7.20
C MET A 113 1.18 8.02 6.05
N SER A 114 2.26 8.78 6.18
CA SER A 114 2.76 9.67 5.14
C SER A 114 3.12 8.89 3.86
N LYS A 115 3.74 7.72 4.02
CA LYS A 115 4.08 6.83 2.89
C LYS A 115 2.83 6.28 2.20
N LEU A 116 1.86 5.78 2.95
CA LEU A 116 0.59 5.27 2.42
C LEU A 116 -0.22 6.36 1.70
N TRP A 117 -0.24 7.58 2.23
CA TRP A 117 -0.88 8.72 1.57
C TRP A 117 -0.20 9.09 0.24
N ARG A 118 1.14 9.13 0.21
CA ARG A 118 1.90 9.34 -1.03
C ARG A 118 1.60 8.26 -2.05
N LEU A 119 1.47 7.01 -1.59
CA LEU A 119 1.13 5.88 -2.45
C LEU A 119 -0.27 6.05 -3.06
N GLU A 120 -1.28 6.39 -2.26
CA GLU A 120 -2.64 6.66 -2.75
C GLU A 120 -2.66 7.73 -3.85
N ILE A 121 -1.95 8.85 -3.63
CA ILE A 121 -1.82 9.91 -4.64
C ILE A 121 -1.14 9.42 -5.91
N ALA A 122 -0.03 8.70 -5.76
CA ALA A 122 0.76 8.25 -6.90
C ALA A 122 -0.02 7.24 -7.76
N THR A 123 -0.73 6.30 -7.12
CA THR A 123 -1.60 5.36 -7.83
C THR A 123 -2.79 6.06 -8.47
N SER A 124 -3.44 7.01 -7.80
CA SER A 124 -4.56 7.75 -8.40
C SER A 124 -4.14 8.48 -9.67
N LYS A 125 -2.99 9.17 -9.64
CA LYS A 125 -2.43 9.84 -10.81
C LYS A 125 -2.12 8.87 -11.94
N LEU A 126 -1.49 7.74 -11.62
CA LEU A 126 -1.19 6.72 -12.61
C LEU A 126 -2.47 6.16 -13.26
N LYS A 127 -3.53 5.95 -12.48
CA LYS A 127 -4.82 5.51 -13.00
C LYS A 127 -5.43 6.54 -13.95
N ASP A 128 -5.40 7.82 -13.58
CA ASP A 128 -5.90 8.90 -14.44
C ASP A 128 -5.12 8.98 -15.76
N GLU A 129 -3.80 8.78 -15.72
CA GLU A 129 -2.93 8.74 -16.91
C GLU A 129 -3.24 7.53 -17.81
N LEU A 130 -3.54 6.36 -17.24
CA LEU A 130 -3.87 5.15 -17.99
C LEU A 130 -5.29 5.18 -18.59
N VAL A 131 -6.27 5.79 -17.91
CA VAL A 131 -7.64 5.94 -18.43
C VAL A 131 -7.71 6.96 -19.58
N GLY A 132 -6.80 7.93 -19.62
CA GLY A 132 -6.72 8.92 -20.70
C GLY A 132 -6.24 8.35 -22.05
N ASP A 133 -5.73 7.12 -22.08
CA ASP A 133 -5.11 6.49 -23.25
C ASP A 133 -5.73 5.10 -23.45
N GLU A 134 -6.96 5.03 -23.99
CA GLU A 134 -7.78 3.80 -24.12
C GLU A 134 -7.05 2.66 -24.87
N ASP A 135 -6.08 2.99 -25.74
CA ASP A 135 -5.24 2.01 -26.46
C ASP A 135 -4.16 1.35 -25.58
N ALA A 136 -3.90 1.84 -24.36
CA ALA A 136 -2.94 1.25 -23.43
C ALA A 136 -3.57 0.16 -22.55
N LEU A 137 -4.91 0.06 -22.53
CA LEU A 137 -5.68 -0.84 -21.68
C LEU A 137 -6.44 -1.94 -22.45
N LEU A 138 -6.54 -1.84 -23.79
CA LEU A 138 -7.11 -2.85 -24.69
C LEU A 138 -6.02 -3.80 -25.23
#